data_AF-A0A256YG74-F1
#
_entry.id   AF-A0A256YG74-F1
#
_cell.length_a   1.000
_cell.length_b   1.000
_cell.length_c   1.000
_cell.angle_alpha   90.00
_cell.angle_beta   90.00
_cell.angle_gamma   90.00
#
_symmetry.space_group_name_H-M   'P 1'
#
loop_
_entity.id
_entity.type
_entity.pdbx_description
1 polymer ?
#
loop_
_entity_poly.entity_id
_entity_poly.type
_entity_poly.pdbx_seq_one_letter_code
_entity_poly.pdbx_strand_id
1 'polypeptide(L)'
;MMEFFQKWFQALIHPKETFTKEEDNASLGRVILHVGIAGFIGGLVYIITTDLPFLLKLIYLILVPIFSIIFCMIGSAIYLLSAKLLGGKGYYITQTYLFALYSAPLAVIMSIIAAISFAVPIVNLLNVLVGIYGLYLLILALKEIHNYSTSRAIVTWIVSTIIAVGIIGIVLWKIGVPSYRCETIIRYFGKVRPLVCDINPNGQVSLEVVNVAGEPVKINGASFKLIKPIEAHCNLQCGIELRAGDLTTLECSLGVNPNSGDCYLANVTFEYTTLVTKQNEISQGVIGGTISGKKTTRPKPSPPGCRGFSEVSPISWTAESDGKFKIILTNEAESGVEISDVNVDDCRCDVPGTCSNIELEPGGRKQIDFTDCDFLNNKNSGDYYKIEIAIEYSKRGSPISHLGIGECWGSVS
;
A
#
# COMPACT_ATOMS: atom_id res chain seq x y z
N MET A 1 45.48 -0.09 -20.33
CA MET A 1 44.98 0.49 -19.06
C MET A 1 45.56 1.87 -18.79
N MET A 2 46.85 2.10 -18.97
CA MET A 2 47.47 3.43 -18.76
C MET A 2 46.91 4.53 -19.68
N GLU A 3 46.73 4.24 -20.98
CA GLU A 3 46.09 5.17 -21.92
C GLU A 3 44.65 5.56 -21.55
N PHE A 4 43.92 4.65 -20.90
CA PHE A 4 42.54 4.90 -20.48
C PHE A 4 42.46 5.95 -19.38
N PHE A 5 43.29 5.82 -18.33
CA PHE A 5 43.37 6.82 -17.26
C PHE A 5 44.01 8.13 -17.73
N GLN A 6 44.89 8.09 -18.72
CA GLN A 6 45.37 9.30 -19.37
C GLN A 6 44.22 10.08 -20.02
N LYS A 7 43.28 9.41 -20.71
CA LYS A 7 42.11 10.10 -21.26
C LYS A 7 41.24 10.74 -20.19
N TRP A 8 41.03 10.08 -19.05
CA TRP A 8 40.32 10.66 -17.91
C TRP A 8 41.02 11.94 -17.41
N PHE A 9 42.33 11.86 -17.20
CA PHE A 9 43.13 12.99 -16.75
C PHE A 9 43.11 14.15 -17.76
N GLN A 10 43.24 13.85 -19.05
CA GLN A 10 43.18 14.84 -20.13
C GLN A 10 41.79 15.47 -20.22
N ALA A 11 40.71 14.70 -20.07
CA ALA A 11 39.34 15.23 -20.02
C ALA A 11 39.11 16.14 -18.81
N LEU A 12 39.87 15.97 -17.73
CA LEU A 12 39.81 16.86 -16.57
C LEU A 12 40.69 18.10 -16.69
N ILE A 13 41.85 18.06 -17.36
CA ILE A 13 42.80 19.19 -17.39
C ILE A 13 42.71 19.98 -18.70
N HIS A 14 42.56 19.29 -19.82
CA HIS A 14 42.46 19.84 -21.17
C HIS A 14 41.12 19.44 -21.80
N PRO A 15 39.97 19.83 -21.19
CA PRO A 15 38.66 19.31 -21.56
C PRO A 15 38.26 19.67 -22.99
N LYS A 16 38.54 20.89 -23.46
CA LYS A 16 38.13 21.33 -24.80
C LYS A 16 38.84 20.53 -25.89
N GLU A 17 40.16 20.43 -25.78
CA GLU A 17 41.02 19.69 -26.71
C GLU A 17 40.64 18.21 -26.70
N THR A 18 40.38 17.65 -25.51
CA THR A 18 39.99 16.25 -25.35
C THR A 18 38.61 15.98 -25.96
N PHE A 19 37.62 16.83 -25.70
CA PHE A 19 36.26 16.63 -26.23
C PHE A 19 36.23 16.75 -27.75
N THR A 20 36.93 17.74 -28.31
CA THR A 20 37.07 17.88 -29.78
C THR A 20 37.72 16.64 -30.39
N LYS A 21 38.80 16.12 -29.77
CA LYS A 21 39.55 14.97 -30.29
C LYS A 21 38.80 13.65 -30.17
N GLU A 22 37.96 13.49 -29.15
CA GLU A 22 37.26 12.24 -28.85
C GLU A 22 35.82 12.20 -29.39
N GLU A 23 35.33 13.28 -30.01
CA GLU A 23 33.97 13.37 -30.55
C GLU A 23 33.67 12.23 -31.54
N ASP A 24 34.57 12.00 -32.50
CA ASP A 24 34.44 10.98 -33.55
C ASP A 24 34.70 9.55 -33.03
N ASN A 25 35.25 9.41 -31.83
CA ASN A 25 35.56 8.11 -31.22
C ASN A 25 34.40 7.52 -30.41
N ALA A 26 33.26 8.20 -30.39
CA ALA A 26 32.13 7.86 -29.54
C ALA A 26 31.52 6.50 -29.89
N SER A 27 31.36 5.65 -28.88
CA SER A 27 30.66 4.37 -28.99
C SER A 27 30.07 3.94 -27.67
N LEU A 28 28.98 3.17 -27.72
CA LEU A 28 28.30 2.66 -26.52
C LEU A 28 29.23 1.77 -25.68
N GLY A 29 30.05 0.93 -26.33
CA GLY A 29 31.03 0.09 -25.64
C GLY A 29 32.01 0.89 -24.80
N ARG A 30 32.46 2.05 -25.29
CA ARG A 30 33.33 2.96 -24.53
C ARG A 30 32.58 3.63 -23.39
N VAL A 31 31.33 4.05 -23.58
CA VAL A 31 30.49 4.57 -22.47
C VAL A 31 30.43 3.54 -21.33
N ILE A 32 30.05 2.31 -21.66
CA ILE A 32 29.91 1.22 -20.68
C ILE A 32 31.25 0.96 -19.98
N LEU A 33 32.36 0.94 -20.73
CA LEU A 33 33.69 0.75 -20.16
C LEU A 33 34.06 1.85 -19.16
N HIS A 34 33.88 3.13 -19.55
CA HIS A 34 34.21 4.28 -18.70
C HIS A 34 33.37 4.30 -17.43
N VAL A 35 32.05 4.23 -17.57
CA VAL A 35 31.12 4.32 -16.44
C VAL A 35 31.18 3.06 -15.57
N GLY A 36 31.31 1.88 -16.18
CA GLY A 36 31.42 0.60 -15.47
C GLY A 36 32.66 0.51 -14.61
N ILE A 37 33.83 0.94 -15.12
CA ILE A 37 35.07 0.99 -14.33
C ILE A 37 34.94 1.97 -13.16
N ALA A 38 34.39 3.17 -13.40
CA ALA A 38 34.17 4.14 -12.32
C ALA A 38 33.19 3.63 -11.27
N GLY A 39 32.08 3.02 -11.69
CA GLY A 39 31.10 2.42 -10.78
C GLY A 39 31.68 1.27 -9.97
N PHE A 40 32.52 0.43 -10.57
CA PHE A 40 33.23 -0.63 -9.84
C PHE A 40 34.19 -0.08 -8.80
N ILE A 41 35.02 0.91 -9.15
CA ILE A 41 35.94 1.57 -8.21
C ILE A 41 35.15 2.25 -7.08
N GLY A 42 34.10 3.00 -7.40
CA GLY A 42 33.24 3.64 -6.41
C GLY A 42 32.55 2.64 -5.49
N GLY A 43 32.12 1.50 -6.03
CA GLY A 43 31.57 0.38 -5.27
C GLY A 43 32.59 -0.23 -4.31
N LEU A 44 33.84 -0.45 -4.75
CA LEU A 44 34.93 -0.91 -3.88
C LEU A 44 35.20 0.07 -2.73
N VAL A 45 35.27 1.37 -3.04
CA VAL A 45 35.46 2.40 -2.01
C VAL A 45 34.31 2.35 -0.99
N TYR A 46 33.06 2.28 -1.46
CA TYR A 46 31.87 2.25 -0.60
C TYR A 46 31.84 1.04 0.34
N ILE A 47 32.17 -0.17 -0.13
CA ILE A 47 32.12 -1.37 0.73
C ILE A 47 33.24 -1.39 1.78
N ILE A 48 34.36 -0.70 1.52
CA ILE A 48 35.47 -0.57 2.48
C ILE A 48 35.08 0.41 3.60
N THR A 49 34.28 1.44 3.29
CA THR A 49 33.97 2.54 4.22
C THR A 49 32.70 2.34 5.03
N THR A 50 31.91 1.31 4.75
CA THR A 50 30.60 1.08 5.38
C THR A 50 30.59 -0.17 6.27
N ASP A 51 29.81 -0.13 7.35
CA ASP A 51 29.63 -1.24 8.30
C ASP A 51 28.56 -2.25 7.88
N LEU A 52 28.30 -2.37 6.57
CA LEU A 52 27.27 -3.28 6.06
C LEU A 52 27.64 -4.77 6.27
N PRO A 53 26.65 -5.66 6.49
CA PRO A 53 26.85 -7.09 6.43
C PRO A 53 27.51 -7.54 5.12
N PHE A 54 28.38 -8.57 5.19
CA PHE A 54 29.17 -9.03 4.05
C PHE A 54 28.33 -9.37 2.81
N LEU A 55 27.20 -10.07 2.98
CA LEU A 55 26.32 -10.40 1.85
C LEU A 55 25.76 -9.16 1.14
N LEU A 56 25.41 -8.11 1.89
CA LEU A 56 24.96 -6.85 1.30
C LEU A 56 26.09 -6.15 0.55
N LYS A 57 27.33 -6.17 1.07
CA LYS A 57 28.50 -5.61 0.37
C LYS A 57 28.72 -6.26 -1.00
N LEU A 58 28.59 -7.58 -1.11
CA LEU A 58 28.70 -8.29 -2.40
C LEU A 58 27.62 -7.87 -3.39
N ILE A 59 26.38 -7.69 -2.92
CA ILE A 59 25.27 -7.22 -3.74
C ILE A 59 25.56 -5.80 -4.27
N TYR A 60 26.02 -4.89 -3.40
CA TYR A 60 26.39 -3.53 -3.81
C TYR A 60 27.53 -3.50 -4.82
N LEU A 61 28.56 -4.35 -4.65
CA LEU A 61 29.69 -4.41 -5.58
C LEU A 61 29.25 -4.74 -7.03
N ILE A 62 28.20 -5.54 -7.19
CA ILE A 62 27.63 -5.89 -8.50
C ILE A 62 26.65 -4.82 -8.97
N LEU A 63 25.78 -4.33 -8.09
CA LEU A 63 24.70 -3.40 -8.46
C LEU A 63 25.21 -2.00 -8.81
N VAL A 64 26.21 -1.47 -8.10
CA VAL A 64 26.72 -0.10 -8.31
C VAL A 64 27.20 0.14 -9.76
N PRO A 65 28.05 -0.69 -10.39
CA PRO A 65 28.45 -0.46 -11.78
C PRO A 65 27.26 -0.55 -12.76
N ILE A 66 26.31 -1.48 -12.53
CA ILE A 66 25.11 -1.64 -13.35
C ILE A 66 24.24 -0.38 -13.27
N PHE A 67 23.91 0.07 -12.06
CA PHE A 67 23.12 1.28 -11.87
C PHE A 67 23.84 2.52 -12.39
N SER A 68 25.16 2.62 -12.24
CA SER A 68 25.93 3.76 -12.76
C SER A 68 25.78 3.89 -14.28
N ILE A 69 25.82 2.77 -15.01
CA ILE A 69 25.59 2.75 -16.47
C ILE A 69 24.16 3.19 -16.79
N ILE A 70 23.16 2.63 -16.10
CA ILE A 70 21.75 2.97 -16.30
C ILE A 70 21.49 4.46 -16.04
N PHE A 71 21.95 4.99 -14.90
CA PHE A 71 21.78 6.39 -14.55
C PHE A 71 22.52 7.33 -15.50
N CYS A 72 23.72 6.97 -15.97
CA CYS A 72 24.44 7.73 -16.98
C CYS A 72 23.64 7.81 -18.29
N MET A 73 23.08 6.70 -18.75
CA MET A 73 22.25 6.66 -19.96
C MET A 73 20.96 7.49 -19.80
N ILE A 74 20.23 7.33 -18.69
CA ILE A 74 19.02 8.11 -18.41
C ILE A 74 19.35 9.60 -18.31
N GLY A 75 20.39 9.96 -17.56
CA GLY A 75 20.84 11.34 -17.41
C GLY A 75 21.19 11.96 -18.76
N SER A 76 21.96 11.26 -19.59
CA SER A 76 22.28 11.72 -20.94
C SER A 76 21.03 11.87 -21.83
N ALA A 77 20.04 10.96 -21.71
CA ALA A 77 18.79 11.09 -22.47
C ALA A 77 18.03 12.38 -22.11
N ILE A 78 17.98 12.73 -20.82
CA ILE A 78 17.37 13.97 -20.33
C ILE A 78 18.14 15.20 -20.85
N TYR A 79 19.47 15.17 -20.80
CA TYR A 79 20.29 16.25 -21.35
C TYR A 79 20.11 16.41 -22.86
N LEU A 80 20.02 15.30 -23.60
CA LEU A 80 19.80 15.34 -25.03
C LEU A 80 18.42 15.90 -25.36
N LEU A 81 17.37 15.49 -24.64
CA LEU A 81 16.02 16.03 -24.82
C LEU A 81 16.01 17.55 -24.62
N SER A 82 16.60 18.01 -23.52
CA SER A 82 16.72 19.44 -23.21
C SER A 82 17.53 20.19 -24.26
N ALA A 83 18.60 19.58 -24.75
CA ALA A 83 19.38 20.13 -25.85
C ALA A 83 18.53 20.18 -27.14
N LYS A 84 17.79 19.15 -27.51
CA LYS A 84 16.96 19.18 -28.73
C LYS A 84 15.89 20.28 -28.66
N LEU A 85 15.30 20.53 -27.49
CA LEU A 85 14.36 21.64 -27.27
C LEU A 85 14.99 23.02 -27.50
N LEU A 86 16.31 23.17 -27.34
CA LEU A 86 17.05 24.42 -27.50
C LEU A 86 17.80 24.53 -28.86
N GLY A 87 17.53 23.59 -29.78
CA GLY A 87 18.09 23.58 -31.13
C GLY A 87 19.42 22.84 -31.31
N GLY A 88 19.72 21.86 -30.44
CA GLY A 88 21.01 21.20 -30.35
C GLY A 88 21.25 20.19 -31.46
N LYS A 89 22.43 20.25 -32.08
CA LYS A 89 22.77 19.42 -33.24
C LYS A 89 23.40 18.07 -32.89
N GLY A 90 23.80 17.87 -31.64
CA GLY A 90 24.53 16.68 -31.22
C GLY A 90 23.70 15.39 -31.22
N TYR A 91 24.42 14.28 -31.11
CA TYR A 91 23.87 12.92 -31.08
C TYR A 91 24.02 12.27 -29.70
N TYR A 92 23.12 11.32 -29.40
CA TYR A 92 23.05 10.67 -28.10
C TYR A 92 24.34 9.95 -27.69
N ILE A 93 24.93 9.16 -28.59
CA ILE A 93 26.14 8.37 -28.29
C ILE A 93 27.34 9.29 -28.04
N THR A 94 27.55 10.29 -28.90
CA THR A 94 28.60 11.30 -28.75
C THR A 94 28.47 12.04 -27.43
N GLN A 95 27.27 12.50 -27.10
CA GLN A 95 27.01 13.18 -25.84
C GLN A 95 27.30 12.30 -24.64
N THR A 96 26.76 11.08 -24.63
CA THR A 96 26.94 10.14 -23.52
C THR A 96 28.41 9.77 -23.33
N TYR A 97 29.16 9.62 -24.43
CA TYR A 97 30.58 9.31 -24.37
C TYR A 97 31.42 10.46 -23.81
N LEU A 98 31.25 11.67 -24.35
CA LEU A 98 31.98 12.84 -23.86
C LEU A 98 31.59 13.19 -22.41
N PHE A 99 30.33 12.97 -22.03
CA PHE A 99 29.90 13.04 -20.62
C PHE A 99 30.65 12.02 -19.75
N ALA A 100 30.67 10.75 -20.17
CA ALA A 100 31.35 9.68 -19.43
C ALA A 100 32.86 9.91 -19.27
N LEU A 101 33.53 10.58 -20.23
CA LEU A 101 34.96 10.86 -20.17
C LEU A 101 35.39 11.66 -18.94
N TYR A 102 34.59 12.65 -18.55
CA TYR A 102 34.88 13.45 -17.36
C TYR A 102 34.06 13.01 -16.14
N SER A 103 32.82 12.54 -16.33
CA SER A 103 31.96 12.18 -15.20
C SER A 103 32.47 10.94 -14.46
N ALA A 104 33.06 9.98 -15.18
CA ALA A 104 33.63 8.76 -14.61
C ALA A 104 34.80 9.04 -13.64
N PRO A 105 35.86 9.78 -14.02
CA PRO A 105 36.92 10.13 -13.07
C PRO A 105 36.44 11.04 -11.94
N LEU A 106 35.52 11.97 -12.20
CA LEU A 106 34.94 12.79 -11.13
C LEU A 106 34.17 11.93 -10.12
N ALA A 107 33.40 10.93 -10.57
CA ALA A 107 32.69 10.02 -9.67
C ALA A 107 33.65 9.23 -8.77
N VAL A 108 34.79 8.79 -9.31
CA VAL A 108 35.84 8.14 -8.52
C VAL A 108 36.42 9.10 -7.48
N ILE A 109 36.79 10.33 -7.88
CA ILE A 109 37.32 11.35 -6.96
C ILE A 109 36.31 11.63 -5.84
N MET A 110 35.04 11.84 -6.19
CA MET A 110 33.95 12.07 -5.22
C MET A 110 33.78 10.90 -4.25
N SER A 111 33.88 9.65 -4.72
CA SER A 111 33.79 8.47 -3.86
C SER A 111 34.94 8.41 -2.83
N ILE A 112 36.15 8.78 -3.24
CA ILE A 112 37.33 8.83 -2.36
C ILE A 112 37.19 9.97 -1.33
N ILE A 113 36.73 11.15 -1.76
CA ILE A 113 36.47 12.26 -0.83
C ILE A 113 35.39 11.87 0.18
N ALA A 114 34.31 11.22 -0.26
CA ALA A 114 33.26 10.73 0.64
C ALA A 114 33.80 9.71 1.66
N ALA A 115 34.68 8.80 1.23
CA ALA A 115 35.36 7.85 2.09
C ALA A 115 36.19 8.53 3.19
N ILE A 116 37.01 9.52 2.82
CA ILE A 116 37.83 10.28 3.77
C ILE A 116 36.94 11.12 4.71
N SER A 117 35.82 11.64 4.19
CA SER A 117 34.89 12.48 4.94
C SER A 117 34.20 11.74 6.09
N PHE A 118 34.11 10.41 6.02
CA PHE A 118 33.63 9.58 7.13
C PHE A 118 34.49 9.77 8.38
N ALA A 119 35.81 9.90 8.22
CA ALA A 119 36.74 10.16 9.32
C ALA A 119 36.89 11.67 9.62
N VAL A 120 36.79 12.52 8.59
CA VAL A 120 37.03 13.98 8.70
C VAL A 120 35.92 14.77 8.00
N PRO A 121 34.84 15.14 8.70
CA PRO A 121 33.64 15.71 8.07
C PRO A 121 33.88 16.98 7.23
N ILE A 122 34.87 17.82 7.58
CA ILE A 122 35.17 19.06 6.85
C ILE A 122 35.70 18.80 5.42
N VAL A 123 36.25 17.62 5.14
CA VAL A 123 36.73 17.22 3.81
C VAL A 123 35.58 17.14 2.80
N ASN A 124 34.34 16.95 3.26
CA ASN A 124 33.17 16.89 2.39
C ASN A 124 32.92 18.20 1.63
N LEU A 125 33.47 19.33 2.09
CA LEU A 125 33.41 20.59 1.34
C LEU A 125 34.11 20.49 -0.02
N LEU A 126 35.10 19.60 -0.18
CA LEU A 126 35.75 19.35 -1.47
C LEU A 126 34.76 18.77 -2.49
N ASN A 127 33.76 17.98 -2.08
CA ASN A 127 32.73 17.48 -3.00
C ASN A 127 31.94 18.63 -3.63
N VAL A 128 31.72 19.74 -2.92
CA VAL A 128 31.07 20.93 -3.49
C VAL A 128 31.93 21.53 -4.60
N LEU A 129 33.25 21.66 -4.38
CA LEU A 129 34.18 22.20 -5.37
C LEU A 129 34.29 21.31 -6.61
N VAL A 130 34.41 20.00 -6.41
CA VAL A 130 34.43 19.02 -7.52
C VAL A 130 33.11 19.04 -8.28
N GLY A 131 31.98 19.24 -7.59
CA GLY A 131 30.66 19.39 -8.22
C GLY A 131 30.56 20.62 -9.10
N ILE A 132 31.01 21.78 -8.62
CA ILE A 132 31.09 23.02 -9.40
C ILE A 132 31.98 22.84 -10.63
N TYR A 133 33.13 22.17 -10.46
CA TYR A 133 34.01 21.87 -11.59
C TYR A 133 33.35 20.93 -12.61
N GLY A 134 32.61 19.93 -12.14
CA GLY A 134 31.82 19.04 -12.99
C GLY A 134 30.76 19.79 -13.81
N LEU A 135 30.13 20.83 -13.26
CA LEU A 135 29.20 21.70 -14.00
C LEU A 135 29.92 22.49 -15.10
N TYR A 136 31.13 22.99 -14.83
CA TYR A 136 31.95 23.65 -15.85
C TYR A 136 32.29 22.70 -17.01
N LEU A 137 32.70 21.47 -16.71
CA LEU A 137 32.99 20.46 -17.73
C LEU A 137 31.74 20.06 -18.53
N LEU A 138 30.59 19.95 -17.87
CA LEU A 138 29.31 19.71 -18.52
C LEU A 138 28.98 20.82 -19.54
N ILE A 139 29.16 22.09 -19.15
CA ILE A 139 28.92 23.22 -20.05
C ILE A 139 29.84 23.15 -21.26
N LEU A 140 31.13 22.85 -21.06
CA LEU A 140 32.07 22.69 -22.17
C LEU A 140 31.68 21.55 -23.12
N ALA A 141 31.34 20.38 -22.57
CA ALA A 141 30.92 19.24 -23.37
C ALA A 141 29.66 19.58 -24.18
N LEU A 142 28.62 20.15 -23.54
CA LEU A 142 27.38 20.51 -24.22
C LEU A 142 27.61 21.54 -25.34
N LYS A 143 28.52 22.49 -25.14
CA LYS A 143 28.88 23.47 -26.19
C LYS A 143 29.49 22.80 -27.40
N GLU A 144 30.43 21.89 -27.18
CA GLU A 144 31.11 21.14 -28.23
C GLU A 144 30.10 20.28 -29.00
N ILE A 145 29.40 19.40 -28.29
CA ILE A 145 28.49 18.40 -28.87
C ILE A 145 27.33 19.04 -29.65
N HIS A 146 26.73 20.10 -29.10
CA HIS A 146 25.51 20.69 -29.68
C HIS A 146 25.76 21.92 -30.51
N ASN A 147 27.02 22.37 -30.65
CA ASN A 147 27.39 23.63 -31.28
C ASN A 147 26.64 24.83 -30.66
N TYR A 148 26.73 24.94 -29.33
CA TYR A 148 25.98 25.91 -28.54
C TYR A 148 26.79 27.11 -28.06
N SER A 149 26.06 28.23 -27.87
CA SER A 149 26.52 29.32 -27.02
C SER A 149 26.53 28.88 -25.56
N THR A 150 27.35 29.54 -24.73
CA THR A 150 27.43 29.27 -23.29
C THR A 150 26.07 29.43 -22.60
N SER A 151 25.27 30.41 -23.00
CA SER A 151 23.93 30.64 -22.45
C SER A 151 22.99 29.46 -22.70
N ARG A 152 22.97 28.89 -23.91
CA ARG A 152 22.15 27.72 -24.23
C ARG A 152 22.60 26.48 -23.46
N ALA A 153 23.89 26.29 -23.27
CA ALA A 153 24.42 25.20 -22.46
C ALA A 153 23.98 25.30 -20.99
N ILE A 154 24.04 26.50 -20.40
CA ILE A 154 23.54 26.75 -19.03
C ILE A 154 22.04 26.46 -18.93
N VAL A 155 21.23 26.98 -19.86
CA VAL A 155 19.78 26.73 -19.88
C VAL A 155 19.48 25.24 -20.05
N THR A 156 20.24 24.53 -20.89
CA THR A 156 20.11 23.07 -21.06
C THR A 156 20.26 22.34 -19.74
N TRP A 157 21.27 22.71 -18.94
CA TRP A 157 21.49 22.12 -17.62
C TRP A 157 20.35 22.39 -16.64
N ILE A 158 19.86 23.64 -16.57
CA ILE A 158 18.75 24.01 -15.68
C ILE A 158 17.48 23.25 -16.06
N VAL A 159 17.12 23.23 -17.35
CA VAL A 159 15.93 22.53 -17.86
C VAL A 159 16.04 21.03 -17.60
N SER A 160 17.21 20.43 -17.83
CA SER A 160 17.45 19.00 -17.56
C SER A 160 17.24 18.66 -16.09
N THR A 161 17.69 19.54 -15.19
CA THR A 161 17.53 19.36 -13.74
C THR A 161 16.07 19.41 -13.34
N ILE A 162 15.29 20.36 -13.88
CA ILE A 162 13.84 20.46 -13.63
C ILE A 162 13.11 19.20 -14.11
N ILE A 163 13.42 18.73 -15.31
CA ILE A 163 12.82 17.49 -15.87
C ILE A 163 13.17 16.29 -14.99
N ALA A 164 14.44 16.14 -14.58
CA ALA A 164 14.87 15.04 -13.72
C ALA A 164 14.16 15.04 -12.36
N VAL A 165 14.05 16.20 -11.71
CA VAL A 165 13.31 16.35 -10.44
C VAL A 165 11.83 16.02 -10.62
N GLY A 166 11.21 16.46 -11.72
CA GLY A 166 9.82 16.13 -12.04
C GLY A 166 9.58 14.63 -12.21
N ILE A 167 10.44 13.93 -12.96
CA ILE A 167 10.38 12.47 -13.14
C ILE A 167 10.52 11.76 -11.80
N ILE A 168 11.51 12.14 -10.99
CA ILE A 168 11.73 11.56 -9.66
C ILE A 168 10.49 11.79 -8.77
N GLY A 169 9.92 13.00 -8.77
CA GLY A 169 8.70 13.31 -8.02
C GLY A 169 7.51 12.44 -8.41
N ILE A 170 7.30 12.21 -9.71
CA ILE A 170 6.24 11.32 -10.21
C ILE A 170 6.49 9.88 -9.80
N VAL A 171 7.73 9.40 -9.92
CA VAL A 171 8.11 8.04 -9.51
C VAL A 171 7.90 7.84 -8.02
N LEU A 172 8.36 8.78 -7.18
CA LEU A 172 8.16 8.73 -5.73
C LEU A 172 6.68 8.79 -5.35
N TRP A 173 5.89 9.62 -6.05
CA TRP A 173 4.44 9.66 -5.86
C TRP A 173 3.76 8.35 -6.22
N LYS A 174 4.19 7.69 -7.31
CA LYS A 174 3.66 6.40 -7.78
C LYS A 174 4.08 5.22 -6.92
N ILE A 175 5.32 5.21 -6.43
CA ILE A 175 5.79 4.24 -5.44
C ILE A 175 5.01 4.42 -4.12
N GLY A 176 4.42 5.61 -3.92
CA GLY A 176 3.78 5.99 -2.69
C GLY A 176 4.88 6.20 -1.66
N VAL A 177 4.89 7.36 -1.00
CA VAL A 177 5.35 7.34 0.39
C VAL A 177 4.57 6.20 1.03
N PRO A 178 5.20 5.16 1.61
CA PRO A 178 4.47 4.04 2.17
C PRO A 178 3.52 4.59 3.21
N SER A 179 2.27 4.83 2.81
CA SER A 179 1.17 5.05 3.71
C SER A 179 1.04 3.70 4.37
N TYR A 180 1.65 3.55 5.55
CA TYR A 180 1.45 2.40 6.40
C TYR A 180 -0.06 2.29 6.63
N ARG A 181 -0.75 1.48 5.81
CA ARG A 181 -2.15 1.19 6.03
C ARG A 181 -2.17 0.34 7.28
N CYS A 182 -2.44 0.95 8.43
CA CYS A 182 -2.65 0.19 9.65
C CYS A 182 -3.91 -0.64 9.42
N GLU A 183 -3.75 -1.96 9.38
CA GLU A 183 -4.90 -2.86 9.29
C GLU A 183 -5.67 -2.81 10.61
N THR A 184 -6.99 -2.63 10.55
CA THR A 184 -7.82 -2.76 11.74
C THR A 184 -7.92 -4.24 12.10
N ILE A 185 -7.36 -4.63 13.23
CA ILE A 185 -7.32 -6.03 13.69
C ILE A 185 -8.18 -6.10 14.96
N ILE A 186 -9.08 -7.07 15.04
CA ILE A 186 -9.78 -7.46 16.27
C ILE A 186 -9.87 -8.98 16.26
N ARG A 187 -9.14 -9.67 17.15
CA ARG A 187 -9.06 -11.14 17.16
C ARG A 187 -9.07 -11.73 18.56
N TYR A 188 -9.50 -12.99 18.63
CA TYR A 188 -9.41 -13.89 19.79
C TYR A 188 -10.39 -13.63 20.96
N PHE A 189 -11.27 -12.65 20.83
CA PHE A 189 -12.29 -12.38 21.85
C PHE A 189 -13.40 -13.44 21.86
N GLY A 190 -13.88 -13.75 23.07
CA GLY A 190 -15.02 -14.63 23.33
C GLY A 190 -16.36 -13.90 23.28
N LYS A 191 -17.21 -14.12 24.30
CA LYS A 191 -18.61 -13.63 24.29
C LYS A 191 -18.77 -12.13 24.51
N VAL A 192 -17.78 -11.47 25.09
CA VAL A 192 -17.69 -10.01 25.17
C VAL A 192 -16.53 -9.57 24.31
N ARG A 193 -16.79 -8.76 23.27
CA ARG A 193 -15.75 -8.37 22.31
C ARG A 193 -15.84 -6.91 21.91
N PRO A 194 -14.69 -6.27 21.60
CA PRO A 194 -14.70 -4.92 21.08
C PRO A 194 -15.07 -4.92 19.59
N LEU A 195 -15.71 -3.85 19.14
CA LEU A 195 -16.06 -3.63 17.73
C LEU A 195 -15.25 -2.50 17.11
N VAL A 196 -14.98 -1.47 17.89
CA VAL A 196 -14.26 -0.28 17.48
C VAL A 196 -13.38 0.16 18.64
N CYS A 197 -12.15 0.55 18.35
CA CYS A 197 -11.28 1.19 19.31
C CYS A 197 -10.70 2.46 18.70
N ASP A 198 -10.96 3.58 19.37
CA ASP A 198 -10.42 4.89 19.05
C ASP A 198 -9.38 5.28 20.09
N ILE A 199 -8.19 5.68 19.63
CA ILE A 199 -7.15 6.26 20.47
C ILE A 199 -6.89 7.67 19.98
N ASN A 200 -7.19 8.64 20.83
CA ASN A 200 -6.92 10.05 20.57
C ASN A 200 -5.43 10.37 20.84
N PRO A 201 -4.83 11.35 20.13
CA PRO A 201 -3.46 11.80 20.39
C PRO A 201 -3.22 12.37 21.81
N ASN A 202 -4.29 12.66 22.56
CA ASN A 202 -4.23 13.07 23.97
C ASN A 202 -4.18 11.88 24.95
N GLY A 203 -4.05 10.64 24.45
CA GLY A 203 -3.98 9.43 25.27
C GLY A 203 -5.33 8.88 25.74
N GLN A 204 -6.45 9.46 25.33
CA GLN A 204 -7.79 8.95 25.64
C GLN A 204 -8.13 7.77 24.72
N VAL A 205 -8.58 6.66 25.31
CA VAL A 205 -9.04 5.47 24.60
C VAL A 205 -10.54 5.35 24.78
N SER A 206 -11.26 5.16 23.68
CA SER A 206 -12.68 4.81 23.66
C SER A 206 -12.85 3.46 22.96
N LEU A 207 -13.44 2.50 23.65
CA LEU A 207 -13.63 1.12 23.19
C LEU A 207 -15.12 0.80 23.14
N GLU A 208 -15.65 0.59 21.95
CA GLU A 208 -17.03 0.12 21.77
C GLU A 208 -17.07 -1.40 21.93
N VAL A 209 -17.88 -1.88 22.86
CA VAL A 209 -17.96 -3.29 23.29
C VAL A 209 -19.37 -3.81 23.08
N VAL A 210 -19.48 -5.05 22.59
CA VAL A 210 -20.76 -5.75 22.39
C VAL A 210 -20.80 -7.04 23.20
N ASN A 211 -21.97 -7.33 23.76
CA ASN A 211 -22.28 -8.63 24.35
C ASN A 211 -22.88 -9.58 23.29
N VAL A 212 -22.17 -10.65 22.96
CA VAL A 212 -22.63 -11.73 22.05
C VAL A 212 -22.89 -13.05 22.78
N ALA A 213 -23.00 -13.03 24.11
CA ALA A 213 -23.20 -14.23 24.93
C ALA A 213 -24.57 -14.90 24.78
N GLY A 214 -25.53 -14.27 24.09
CA GLY A 214 -26.93 -14.73 24.05
C GLY A 214 -27.68 -14.57 25.38
N GLU A 215 -26.99 -14.18 26.45
CA GLU A 215 -27.54 -13.92 27.79
C GLU A 215 -27.00 -12.60 28.36
N PRO A 216 -27.66 -11.97 29.36
CA PRO A 216 -27.14 -10.78 30.02
C PRO A 216 -25.83 -11.04 30.76
N VAL A 217 -24.87 -10.12 30.64
CA VAL A 217 -23.56 -10.19 31.30
C VAL A 217 -23.28 -8.94 32.12
N LYS A 218 -22.53 -9.07 33.20
CA LYS A 218 -22.01 -7.95 33.99
C LYS A 218 -20.50 -7.86 33.86
N ILE A 219 -19.98 -6.75 33.34
CA ILE A 219 -18.53 -6.53 33.21
C ILE A 219 -17.98 -6.07 34.57
N ASN A 220 -17.16 -6.92 35.18
CA ASN A 220 -16.56 -6.68 36.50
C ASN A 220 -15.20 -5.98 36.39
N GLY A 221 -14.44 -6.29 35.34
CA GLY A 221 -13.10 -5.74 35.10
C GLY A 221 -12.79 -5.66 33.61
N ALA A 222 -12.08 -4.62 33.19
CA ALA A 222 -11.63 -4.48 31.83
C ALA A 222 -10.30 -3.70 31.80
N SER A 223 -9.31 -4.24 31.10
CA SER A 223 -7.97 -3.65 30.99
C SER A 223 -7.55 -3.52 29.52
N PHE A 224 -6.81 -2.45 29.25
CA PHE A 224 -6.26 -2.16 27.93
C PHE A 224 -4.76 -1.91 28.07
N LYS A 225 -3.96 -2.65 27.31
CA LYS A 225 -2.49 -2.55 27.30
C LYS A 225 -2.01 -2.26 25.89
N LEU A 226 -1.55 -1.03 25.66
CA LEU A 226 -0.88 -0.61 24.43
C LEU A 226 0.53 -1.25 24.38
N ILE A 227 0.84 -1.91 23.27
CA ILE A 227 2.14 -2.56 23.00
C ILE A 227 2.99 -1.70 22.07
N LYS A 228 2.35 -1.08 21.08
CA LYS A 228 2.97 -0.17 20.10
C LYS A 228 2.09 1.06 19.89
N PRO A 229 2.67 2.26 19.65
CA PRO A 229 4.10 2.56 19.53
C PRO A 229 4.83 2.72 20.87
N ILE A 230 4.08 2.89 21.97
CA ILE A 230 4.60 3.13 23.32
C ILE A 230 3.89 2.15 24.26
N GLU A 231 4.63 1.50 25.16
CA GLU A 231 4.02 0.63 26.16
C GLU A 231 3.28 1.47 27.21
N ALA A 232 1.96 1.29 27.28
CA ALA A 232 1.10 1.97 28.23
C ALA A 232 -0.08 1.08 28.62
N HIS A 233 -0.69 1.33 29.77
CA HIS A 233 -1.83 0.55 30.24
C HIS A 233 -2.84 1.43 30.95
N CYS A 234 -4.10 1.03 30.90
CA CYS A 234 -5.18 1.69 31.61
C CYS A 234 -6.27 0.67 31.98
N ASN A 235 -7.04 0.98 33.02
CA ASN A 235 -8.26 0.25 33.36
C ASN A 235 -9.46 0.98 32.79
N LEU A 236 -10.35 0.24 32.15
CA LEU A 236 -11.58 0.74 31.56
C LEU A 236 -12.65 0.88 32.65
N GLN A 237 -13.59 1.81 32.49
CA GLN A 237 -14.74 1.95 33.39
C GLN A 237 -15.60 0.67 33.38
N CYS A 238 -15.91 0.11 34.55
CA CYS A 238 -16.59 -1.19 34.71
C CYS A 238 -17.85 -1.08 35.60
N GLY A 239 -18.55 -2.21 35.81
CA GLY A 239 -19.77 -2.28 36.63
C GLY A 239 -21.07 -2.16 35.83
N ILE A 240 -21.00 -2.35 34.51
CA ILE A 240 -22.11 -2.20 33.58
C ILE A 240 -22.70 -3.59 33.29
N GLU A 241 -24.03 -3.66 33.30
CA GLU A 241 -24.79 -4.83 32.84
C GLU A 241 -25.20 -4.63 31.39
N LEU A 242 -24.95 -5.62 30.55
CA LEU A 242 -25.25 -5.62 29.12
C LEU A 242 -26.19 -6.77 28.80
N ARG A 243 -27.34 -6.48 28.21
CA ARG A 243 -28.20 -7.53 27.63
C ARG A 243 -27.54 -8.12 26.40
N ALA A 244 -28.05 -9.25 25.93
CA ALA A 244 -27.58 -9.84 24.67
C ALA A 244 -27.80 -8.83 23.52
N GLY A 245 -26.76 -8.59 22.73
CA GLY A 245 -26.79 -7.62 21.63
C GLY A 245 -26.55 -6.16 22.04
N ASP A 246 -26.52 -5.83 23.34
CA ASP A 246 -26.29 -4.46 23.79
C ASP A 246 -24.86 -3.98 23.45
N LEU A 247 -24.78 -2.69 23.14
CA LEU A 247 -23.56 -1.95 22.84
C LEU A 247 -23.29 -0.93 23.95
N THR A 248 -22.04 -0.85 24.40
CA THR A 248 -21.59 0.21 25.31
C THR A 248 -20.22 0.72 24.90
N THR A 249 -19.87 1.93 25.33
CA THR A 249 -18.53 2.48 25.16
C THR A 249 -17.83 2.51 26.50
N LEU A 250 -16.67 1.88 26.58
CA LEU A 250 -15.78 1.94 27.73
C LEU A 250 -14.63 2.89 27.44
N GLU A 251 -14.29 3.74 28.40
CA GLU A 251 -13.22 4.73 28.21
C GLU A 251 -12.13 4.60 29.27
N CYS A 252 -10.91 4.98 28.90
CA CYS A 252 -9.77 5.11 29.80
C CYS A 252 -8.78 6.18 29.31
N SER A 253 -7.78 6.52 30.13
CA SER A 253 -6.63 7.35 29.74
C SER A 253 -5.33 6.60 29.93
N LEU A 254 -4.46 6.60 28.91
CA LEU A 254 -3.16 5.91 28.91
C LEU A 254 -2.06 6.67 29.66
N GLY A 255 -2.27 7.96 29.99
CA GLY A 255 -1.24 8.81 30.60
C GLY A 255 -0.05 9.14 29.68
N VAL A 256 -0.13 8.79 28.39
CA VAL A 256 0.86 9.10 27.35
C VAL A 256 0.17 9.70 26.14
N ASN A 257 0.88 10.54 25.38
CA ASN A 257 0.36 11.21 24.18
C ASN A 257 0.96 10.58 22.92
N PRO A 258 0.28 9.60 22.29
CA PRO A 258 0.78 8.97 21.07
C PRO A 258 0.65 9.91 19.86
N ASN A 259 1.52 9.75 18.84
CA ASN A 259 1.46 10.61 17.67
C ASN A 259 0.27 10.25 16.78
N SER A 260 -0.36 11.27 16.19
CA SER A 260 -1.40 11.07 15.19
C SER A 260 -0.84 10.35 13.96
N GLY A 261 -1.52 9.31 13.50
CA GLY A 261 -1.14 8.52 12.34
C GLY A 261 -0.29 7.29 12.65
N ASP A 262 0.16 7.12 13.89
CA ASP A 262 0.89 5.91 14.29
C ASP A 262 -0.04 4.70 14.29
N CYS A 263 0.48 3.54 13.83
CA CYS A 263 -0.20 2.27 13.98
C CYS A 263 -0.06 1.78 15.42
N TYR A 264 -1.17 1.35 16.02
CA TYR A 264 -1.17 0.76 17.34
C TYR A 264 -1.47 -0.73 17.34
N LEU A 265 -0.98 -1.39 18.38
CA LEU A 265 -1.33 -2.76 18.73
C LEU A 265 -1.56 -2.79 20.24
N ALA A 266 -2.69 -3.34 20.69
CA ALA A 266 -3.03 -3.41 22.10
C ALA A 266 -3.66 -4.76 22.46
N ASN A 267 -3.41 -5.21 23.69
CA ASN A 267 -4.11 -6.32 24.30
C ASN A 267 -5.27 -5.79 25.14
N VAL A 268 -6.44 -6.39 25.00
CA VAL A 268 -7.62 -6.06 25.79
C VAL A 268 -8.12 -7.30 26.50
N THR A 269 -8.46 -7.15 27.77
CA THR A 269 -9.02 -8.22 28.61
C THR A 269 -10.31 -7.75 29.26
N PHE A 270 -11.34 -8.56 29.21
CA PHE A 270 -12.63 -8.38 29.89
C PHE A 270 -12.87 -9.52 30.87
N GLU A 271 -13.21 -9.19 32.10
CA GLU A 271 -13.68 -10.11 33.14
C GLU A 271 -15.16 -9.83 33.36
N TYR A 272 -16.03 -10.83 33.15
CA TYR A 272 -17.48 -10.65 33.27
C TYR A 272 -18.14 -11.85 33.93
N THR A 273 -19.32 -11.61 34.52
CA THR A 273 -20.21 -12.65 35.06
C THR A 273 -21.45 -12.75 34.20
N THR A 274 -21.81 -13.96 33.77
CA THR A 274 -23.09 -14.25 33.13
C THR A 274 -24.21 -14.22 34.17
N LEU A 275 -25.30 -13.49 33.92
CA LEU A 275 -26.34 -13.31 34.93
C LEU A 275 -27.29 -14.52 35.05
N VAL A 276 -27.43 -15.34 34.00
CA VAL A 276 -28.26 -16.55 34.04
C VAL A 276 -27.46 -17.73 34.61
N THR A 277 -26.28 -17.99 34.06
CA THR A 277 -25.44 -19.12 34.51
C THR A 277 -24.59 -18.82 35.76
N LYS A 278 -24.47 -17.55 36.16
CA LYS A 278 -23.67 -17.08 37.33
C LYS A 278 -22.21 -17.54 37.29
N GLN A 279 -21.65 -17.69 36.09
CA GLN A 279 -20.26 -18.08 35.89
C GLN A 279 -19.40 -16.85 35.60
N ASN A 280 -18.19 -16.84 36.16
CA ASN A 280 -17.19 -15.84 35.83
C ASN A 280 -16.40 -16.32 34.62
N GLU A 281 -16.34 -15.48 33.59
CA GLU A 281 -15.63 -15.75 32.34
C GLU A 281 -14.65 -14.62 32.02
N ILE A 282 -13.65 -14.96 31.19
CA ILE A 282 -12.65 -14.01 30.70
C ILE A 282 -12.66 -14.02 29.18
N SER A 283 -12.75 -12.84 28.57
CA SER A 283 -12.57 -12.64 27.14
C SER A 283 -11.36 -11.76 26.90
N GLN A 284 -10.36 -12.27 26.19
CA GLN A 284 -9.11 -11.56 25.92
C GLN A 284 -8.78 -11.61 24.44
N GLY A 285 -8.16 -10.57 23.92
CA GLY A 285 -7.82 -10.50 22.52
C GLY A 285 -6.90 -9.35 22.17
N VAL A 286 -6.59 -9.27 20.88
CA VAL A 286 -5.68 -8.26 20.32
C VAL A 286 -6.47 -7.33 19.42
N ILE A 287 -6.21 -6.04 19.58
CA ILE A 287 -6.73 -4.99 18.70
C ILE A 287 -5.59 -4.19 18.07
N GLY A 288 -5.80 -3.74 16.84
CA GLY A 288 -4.86 -2.88 16.13
C GLY A 288 -5.58 -1.91 15.21
N GLY A 289 -4.95 -0.77 14.93
CA GLY A 289 -5.53 0.29 14.11
C GLY A 289 -4.61 1.50 14.02
N THR A 290 -5.19 2.65 13.67
CA THR A 290 -4.47 3.94 13.58
C THR A 290 -4.88 4.85 14.73
N ILE A 291 -3.92 5.51 15.36
CA ILE A 291 -4.19 6.59 16.31
C ILE A 291 -4.72 7.79 15.52
N SER A 292 -5.97 8.15 15.77
CA SER A 292 -6.64 9.25 15.08
C SER A 292 -7.50 9.99 16.10
N GLY A 293 -7.38 11.32 16.11
CA GLY A 293 -8.26 12.19 16.91
C GLY A 293 -9.72 12.21 16.43
N LYS A 294 -10.05 11.41 15.40
CA LYS A 294 -11.39 11.24 14.89
C LYS A 294 -11.98 9.97 15.48
N LYS A 295 -13.08 10.12 16.22
CA LYS A 295 -13.92 9.00 16.63
C LYS A 295 -14.32 8.23 15.37
N THR A 296 -13.95 6.97 15.28
CA THR A 296 -14.33 6.10 14.18
C THR A 296 -15.81 5.78 14.37
N THR A 297 -16.68 6.67 13.90
CA THR A 297 -18.11 6.40 13.91
C THR A 297 -18.34 5.23 12.99
N ARG A 298 -18.69 4.06 13.53
CA ARG A 298 -19.36 3.05 12.71
C ARG A 298 -20.58 3.74 12.11
N PRO A 299 -20.82 3.63 10.80
CA PRO A 299 -22.19 3.85 10.34
C PRO A 299 -23.08 2.94 11.19
N LYS A 300 -24.22 3.46 11.68
CA LYS A 300 -25.32 2.63 12.18
C LYS A 300 -25.44 1.39 11.28
N PRO A 301 -25.81 0.20 11.81
CA PRO A 301 -26.01 -0.98 10.97
C PRO A 301 -26.75 -0.54 9.72
N SER A 302 -26.09 -0.72 8.58
CA SER A 302 -26.57 -0.19 7.31
C SER A 302 -28.00 -0.66 7.14
N PRO A 303 -28.90 0.15 6.54
CA PRO A 303 -30.17 -0.40 6.09
C PRO A 303 -29.89 -1.69 5.31
N PRO A 304 -30.76 -2.70 5.41
CA PRO A 304 -30.54 -4.02 4.81
C PRO A 304 -30.05 -3.87 3.37
N GLY A 305 -28.93 -4.53 3.06
CA GLY A 305 -28.27 -4.42 1.77
C GLY A 305 -27.90 -5.80 1.20
N CYS A 306 -27.98 -5.91 -0.12
CA CYS A 306 -27.47 -7.03 -0.91
C CYS A 306 -26.53 -6.48 -1.98
N ARG A 307 -25.45 -7.20 -2.29
CA ARG A 307 -24.51 -6.86 -3.38
C ARG A 307 -23.84 -8.11 -3.94
N GLY A 308 -23.25 -7.98 -5.13
CA GLY A 308 -22.47 -9.06 -5.77
C GLY A 308 -23.23 -9.83 -6.86
N PHE A 309 -24.51 -9.53 -7.04
CA PHE A 309 -25.35 -10.15 -8.05
C PHE A 309 -25.21 -9.47 -9.41
N SER A 310 -25.52 -10.22 -10.46
CA SER A 310 -25.50 -9.75 -11.85
C SER A 310 -26.92 -9.47 -12.31
N GLU A 311 -27.37 -10.16 -13.34
CA GLU A 311 -28.66 -9.89 -13.99
C GLU A 311 -29.84 -10.52 -13.25
N VAL A 312 -29.61 -11.51 -12.39
CA VAL A 312 -30.60 -12.00 -11.43
C VAL A 312 -30.16 -11.58 -10.04
N SER A 313 -30.97 -10.76 -9.37
CA SER A 313 -30.61 -10.12 -8.10
C SER A 313 -31.72 -10.26 -7.05
N PRO A 314 -31.38 -10.35 -5.75
CA PRO A 314 -32.35 -10.20 -4.67
C PRO A 314 -32.78 -8.74 -4.50
N ILE A 315 -34.09 -8.48 -4.66
CA ILE A 315 -34.65 -7.14 -4.42
C ILE A 315 -35.16 -6.97 -2.99
N SER A 316 -35.50 -8.07 -2.32
CA SER A 316 -35.95 -8.08 -0.93
C SER A 316 -35.68 -9.44 -0.30
N TRP A 317 -35.39 -9.45 0.99
CA TRP A 317 -35.18 -10.68 1.75
C TRP A 317 -35.53 -10.43 3.22
N THR A 318 -35.90 -11.49 3.94
CA THR A 318 -36.31 -11.43 5.34
C THR A 318 -35.88 -12.70 6.05
N ALA A 319 -35.28 -12.55 7.22
CA ALA A 319 -34.93 -13.66 8.09
C ALA A 319 -35.83 -13.61 9.32
N GLU A 320 -36.54 -14.69 9.61
CA GLU A 320 -37.47 -14.79 10.73
C GLU A 320 -36.80 -15.57 11.88
N SER A 321 -37.08 -15.19 13.13
CA SER A 321 -36.50 -15.86 14.31
C SER A 321 -36.92 -17.33 14.47
N ASP A 322 -37.88 -17.82 13.68
CA ASP A 322 -38.33 -19.22 13.65
C ASP A 322 -37.51 -20.09 12.68
N GLY A 323 -36.40 -19.57 12.15
CA GLY A 323 -35.50 -20.31 11.26
C GLY A 323 -35.88 -20.26 9.79
N LYS A 324 -36.85 -19.42 9.41
CA LYS A 324 -37.23 -19.20 8.01
C LYS A 324 -36.47 -18.05 7.38
N PHE A 325 -36.13 -18.22 6.11
CA PHE A 325 -35.55 -17.17 5.30
C PHE A 325 -36.31 -17.03 3.99
N LYS A 326 -36.69 -15.80 3.64
CA LYS A 326 -37.44 -15.50 2.41
C LYS A 326 -36.63 -14.59 1.53
N ILE A 327 -36.61 -14.85 0.23
CA ILE A 327 -35.94 -14.00 -0.75
C ILE A 327 -36.88 -13.74 -1.93
N ILE A 328 -36.87 -12.51 -2.44
CA ILE A 328 -37.54 -12.13 -3.69
C ILE A 328 -36.45 -11.82 -4.70
N LEU A 329 -36.36 -12.66 -5.73
CA LEU A 329 -35.47 -12.47 -6.87
C LEU A 329 -36.18 -11.65 -7.95
N THR A 330 -35.40 -10.86 -8.68
CA THR A 330 -35.83 -10.12 -9.86
C THR A 330 -34.89 -10.43 -11.02
N ASN A 331 -35.45 -10.49 -12.24
CA ASN A 331 -34.67 -10.57 -13.47
C ASN A 331 -34.47 -9.15 -14.04
N GLU A 332 -33.24 -8.66 -14.00
CA GLU A 332 -32.78 -7.39 -14.57
C GLU A 332 -32.17 -7.56 -15.98
N ALA A 333 -32.09 -8.79 -16.51
CA ALA A 333 -31.69 -9.03 -17.88
C ALA A 333 -32.75 -8.52 -18.88
N GLU A 334 -32.29 -8.15 -20.08
CA GLU A 334 -33.17 -7.80 -21.21
C GLU A 334 -33.91 -9.02 -21.81
N SER A 335 -33.59 -10.23 -21.36
CA SER A 335 -34.15 -11.51 -21.83
C SER A 335 -34.69 -12.36 -20.69
N GLY A 336 -35.62 -13.27 -20.98
CA GLY A 336 -36.06 -14.27 -20.00
C GLY A 336 -34.88 -15.12 -19.52
N VAL A 337 -34.89 -15.51 -18.24
CA VAL A 337 -33.88 -16.36 -17.62
C VAL A 337 -34.52 -17.60 -16.99
N GLU A 338 -33.78 -18.69 -17.00
CA GLU A 338 -34.13 -19.94 -16.32
C GLU A 338 -33.12 -20.16 -15.20
N ILE A 339 -33.58 -20.11 -13.95
CA ILE A 339 -32.77 -20.33 -12.76
C ILE A 339 -32.72 -21.85 -12.50
N SER A 340 -31.52 -22.42 -12.56
CA SER A 340 -31.28 -23.84 -12.34
C SER A 340 -31.13 -24.18 -10.87
N ASP A 341 -30.59 -23.27 -10.05
CA ASP A 341 -30.46 -23.45 -8.60
C ASP A 341 -30.35 -22.12 -7.85
N VAL A 342 -30.86 -22.10 -6.62
CA VAL A 342 -30.70 -20.99 -5.66
C VAL A 342 -30.27 -21.57 -4.34
N ASN A 343 -29.02 -21.31 -3.98
CA ASN A 343 -28.42 -21.78 -2.74
C ASN A 343 -28.21 -20.61 -1.78
N VAL A 344 -28.66 -20.77 -0.54
CA VAL A 344 -28.50 -19.79 0.55
C VAL A 344 -27.78 -20.49 1.70
N ASP A 345 -26.46 -20.40 1.71
CA ASP A 345 -25.59 -20.96 2.75
C ASP A 345 -26.06 -22.35 3.28
N ASP A 346 -26.24 -22.51 4.58
CA ASP A 346 -26.75 -23.73 5.22
C ASP A 346 -28.30 -23.77 5.35
N CYS A 347 -29.04 -23.20 4.39
CA CYS A 347 -30.51 -23.30 4.34
C CYS A 347 -31.00 -24.46 3.47
N ARG A 348 -32.22 -24.93 3.76
CA ARG A 348 -32.95 -25.85 2.90
C ARG A 348 -34.13 -25.15 2.25
N CYS A 349 -34.44 -25.52 1.01
CA CYS A 349 -35.66 -25.05 0.36
C CYS A 349 -36.89 -25.63 1.05
N ASP A 350 -37.85 -24.77 1.40
CA ASP A 350 -39.06 -25.17 2.15
C ASP A 350 -39.85 -26.24 1.38
N VAL A 351 -39.87 -26.13 0.05
CA VAL A 351 -40.49 -27.12 -0.84
C VAL A 351 -39.45 -27.68 -1.81
N PRO A 352 -39.24 -29.02 -1.87
CA PRO A 352 -38.34 -29.63 -2.84
C PRO A 352 -38.71 -29.25 -4.28
N GLY A 353 -37.76 -28.69 -5.02
CA GLY A 353 -37.94 -28.26 -6.42
C GLY A 353 -38.41 -26.82 -6.63
N THR A 354 -38.65 -26.03 -5.58
CA THR A 354 -39.01 -24.59 -5.74
C THR A 354 -37.80 -23.66 -5.86
N CYS A 355 -36.58 -24.18 -5.70
CA CYS A 355 -35.33 -23.44 -5.87
C CYS A 355 -34.66 -23.69 -7.22
N SER A 356 -35.25 -24.53 -8.07
CA SER A 356 -34.72 -24.90 -9.39
C SER A 356 -35.80 -24.87 -10.45
N ASN A 357 -35.38 -24.77 -11.72
CA ASN A 357 -36.26 -24.65 -12.90
C ASN A 357 -37.26 -23.48 -12.80
N ILE A 358 -36.79 -22.31 -12.33
CA ILE A 358 -37.63 -21.12 -12.21
C ILE A 358 -37.45 -20.26 -13.45
N GLU A 359 -38.52 -20.07 -14.21
CA GLU A 359 -38.53 -19.13 -15.33
C GLU A 359 -38.92 -17.72 -14.87
N LEU A 360 -38.09 -16.73 -15.23
CA LEU A 360 -38.35 -15.32 -14.99
C LEU A 360 -38.27 -14.53 -16.30
N GLU A 361 -39.38 -13.91 -16.71
CA GLU A 361 -39.39 -12.92 -17.79
C GLU A 361 -38.63 -11.64 -17.38
N PRO A 362 -38.17 -10.80 -18.33
CA PRO A 362 -37.55 -9.51 -18.02
C PRO A 362 -38.41 -8.66 -17.07
N GLY A 363 -37.81 -8.18 -15.97
CA GLY A 363 -38.52 -7.44 -14.92
C GLY A 363 -39.43 -8.29 -14.03
N GLY A 364 -39.52 -9.60 -14.29
CA GLY A 364 -40.28 -10.56 -13.49
C GLY A 364 -39.67 -10.78 -12.11
N ARG A 365 -40.52 -11.18 -11.15
CA ARG A 365 -40.12 -11.43 -9.75
C ARG A 365 -40.61 -12.78 -9.27
N LYS A 366 -39.82 -13.44 -8.43
CA LYS A 366 -40.20 -14.70 -7.77
C LYS A 366 -39.75 -14.69 -6.31
N GLN A 367 -40.65 -15.05 -5.42
CA GLN A 367 -40.32 -15.34 -4.02
C GLN A 367 -39.93 -16.81 -3.88
N ILE A 368 -38.87 -17.06 -3.11
CA ILE A 368 -38.38 -18.38 -2.72
C ILE A 368 -38.27 -18.38 -1.19
N ASP A 369 -38.80 -19.42 -0.59
CA ASP A 369 -38.83 -19.60 0.86
C ASP A 369 -37.89 -20.75 1.25
N PHE A 370 -37.13 -20.53 2.32
CA PHE A 370 -36.16 -21.44 2.89
C PHE A 370 -36.49 -21.71 4.36
N THR A 371 -36.18 -22.92 4.80
CA THR A 371 -36.33 -23.42 6.16
C THR A 371 -35.02 -24.06 6.63
N ASP A 372 -34.95 -24.42 7.91
CA ASP A 372 -33.79 -25.08 8.52
C ASP A 372 -32.46 -24.32 8.26
N CYS A 373 -32.51 -22.98 8.32
CA CYS A 373 -31.34 -22.14 8.09
C CYS A 373 -30.42 -22.09 9.33
N ASP A 374 -29.30 -22.82 9.29
CA ASP A 374 -28.43 -22.94 10.48
C ASP A 374 -27.85 -21.61 10.97
N PHE A 375 -27.68 -20.63 10.08
CA PHE A 375 -27.20 -19.28 10.46
C PHE A 375 -28.20 -18.51 11.34
N LEU A 376 -29.47 -18.94 11.39
CA LEU A 376 -30.53 -18.41 12.25
C LEU A 376 -30.62 -19.13 13.59
N ASN A 377 -29.90 -20.23 13.79
CA ASN A 377 -29.88 -20.94 15.06
C ASN A 377 -29.38 -20.00 16.17
N ASN A 378 -30.17 -19.86 17.24
CA ASN A 378 -29.92 -18.98 18.38
C ASN A 378 -29.90 -17.47 18.06
N LYS A 379 -30.56 -17.04 16.97
CA LYS A 379 -30.80 -15.63 16.66
C LYS A 379 -32.19 -15.18 17.12
N ASN A 380 -32.27 -14.02 17.76
CA ASN A 380 -33.52 -13.37 18.17
C ASN A 380 -33.89 -12.22 17.23
N SER A 381 -35.15 -11.80 17.27
CA SER A 381 -35.61 -10.57 16.58
C SER A 381 -34.70 -9.38 16.95
N GLY A 382 -34.23 -8.67 15.94
CA GLY A 382 -33.26 -7.57 16.03
C GLY A 382 -31.80 -7.99 15.82
N ASP A 383 -31.47 -9.28 15.90
CA ASP A 383 -30.09 -9.74 15.71
C ASP A 383 -29.62 -9.53 14.27
N TYR A 384 -28.38 -9.08 14.12
CA TYR A 384 -27.78 -8.90 12.81
C TYR A 384 -27.33 -10.24 12.19
N TYR A 385 -27.59 -10.39 10.89
CA TYR A 385 -27.08 -11.50 10.08
C TYR A 385 -26.41 -10.97 8.79
N LYS A 386 -25.50 -11.78 8.27
CA LYS A 386 -24.87 -11.63 6.96
C LYS A 386 -24.73 -13.02 6.35
N ILE A 387 -25.18 -13.19 5.13
CA ILE A 387 -25.25 -14.48 4.44
C ILE A 387 -24.76 -14.36 3.00
N GLU A 388 -24.25 -15.47 2.47
CA GLU A 388 -23.90 -15.62 1.06
C GLU A 388 -25.03 -16.32 0.32
N ILE A 389 -25.31 -15.86 -0.91
CA ILE A 389 -26.36 -16.41 -1.77
C ILE A 389 -25.75 -16.65 -3.14
N ALA A 390 -25.91 -17.87 -3.64
CA ALA A 390 -25.49 -18.29 -4.97
C ALA A 390 -26.72 -18.58 -5.84
N ILE A 391 -26.74 -18.01 -7.05
CA ILE A 391 -27.83 -18.16 -8.02
C ILE A 391 -27.23 -18.64 -9.33
N GLU A 392 -27.62 -19.83 -9.77
CA GLU A 392 -27.27 -20.36 -11.08
C GLU A 392 -28.42 -20.16 -12.05
N TYR A 393 -28.14 -19.56 -13.21
CA TYR A 393 -29.16 -19.29 -14.22
C TYR A 393 -28.60 -19.30 -15.64
N SER A 394 -29.47 -19.53 -16.63
CA SER A 394 -29.14 -19.39 -18.05
C SER A 394 -30.12 -18.44 -18.73
N LYS A 395 -29.65 -17.71 -19.75
CA LYS A 395 -30.53 -16.87 -20.57
C LYS A 395 -31.30 -17.74 -21.55
N ARG A 396 -32.59 -17.47 -21.73
CA ARG A 396 -33.42 -18.18 -22.71
C ARG A 396 -32.83 -17.99 -24.11
N GLY A 397 -32.45 -19.09 -24.75
CA GLY A 397 -31.78 -19.09 -26.05
C GLY A 397 -30.24 -19.04 -26.01
N SER A 398 -29.63 -19.05 -24.82
CA SER A 398 -28.19 -19.18 -24.62
C SER A 398 -27.86 -20.52 -23.94
N PRO A 399 -26.88 -21.30 -24.44
CA PRO A 399 -26.42 -22.51 -23.77
C PRO A 399 -25.48 -22.24 -22.59
N ILE A 400 -25.20 -20.97 -22.28
CA ILE A 400 -24.24 -20.56 -21.25
C ILE A 400 -24.96 -20.43 -19.91
N SER A 401 -24.48 -21.18 -18.92
CA SER A 401 -24.87 -21.01 -17.51
C SER A 401 -24.03 -19.91 -16.87
N HIS A 402 -24.68 -19.10 -16.04
CA HIS A 402 -24.13 -18.00 -15.28
C HIS A 402 -24.31 -18.28 -13.79
N LEU A 403 -23.29 -17.99 -12.99
CA LEU A 403 -23.31 -18.10 -11.54
C LEU A 403 -23.15 -16.69 -10.93
N GLY A 404 -24.18 -16.22 -10.24
CA GLY A 404 -24.16 -14.99 -9.45
C GLY A 404 -23.97 -15.31 -7.98
N ILE A 405 -22.88 -14.83 -7.37
CA ILE A 405 -22.62 -14.99 -5.93
C ILE A 405 -22.62 -13.61 -5.29
N GLY A 406 -23.45 -13.42 -4.27
CA GLY A 406 -23.54 -12.15 -3.57
C GLY A 406 -23.78 -12.31 -2.07
N GLU A 407 -23.58 -11.22 -1.35
CA GLU A 407 -23.76 -11.13 0.09
C GLU A 407 -24.97 -10.27 0.42
N CYS A 408 -25.80 -10.76 1.34
CA CYS A 408 -26.97 -10.06 1.85
C CYS A 408 -26.90 -9.95 3.37
N TRP A 409 -27.37 -8.83 3.92
CA TRP A 409 -27.36 -8.60 5.37
C TRP A 409 -28.56 -7.78 5.84
N GLY A 410 -28.91 -7.97 7.12
CA GLY A 410 -30.04 -7.31 7.74
C GLY A 410 -30.17 -7.67 9.21
N SER A 411 -31.32 -7.31 9.80
CA SER A 411 -31.73 -7.77 11.12
C SER A 411 -32.78 -8.85 11.00
N VAL A 412 -32.73 -9.85 11.87
CA VAL A 412 -33.78 -10.87 12.02
C VAL A 412 -35.07 -10.16 12.45
N SER A 413 -36.17 -10.45 11.78
CA SER A 413 -37.50 -9.90 12.08
C SER A 413 -38.14 -10.62 13.25
#